data_AF-A0A9W7Y349-F1
#
_entry.id   AF-A0A9W7Y349-F1
#
_cell.length_a   1.000
_cell.length_b   1.000
_cell.length_c   1.000
_cell.angle_alpha   90.00
_cell.angle_beta   90.00
_cell.angle_gamma   90.00
#
_symmetry.space_group_name_H-M   'P 1'
#
loop_
_entity.id
_entity.type
_entity.pdbx_description
1 polymer ?
#
loop_
_entity_poly.entity_id
_entity_poly.type
_entity_poly.pdbx_seq_one_letter_code
_entity_poly.pdbx_strand_id
1 'polypeptide(L)'
;MFFKGKSDQRPFDDVVLDGIDLDIEGGGGTGYAAFINQLRSHYNSDKSKKYYIAGAPQCPYPDSYLGAALNSAWFDMVFVQFYNNYCGVDKYPAGFNYGDWDSWAKTKSANKNVRVFIGVPGAPSAASSGYVDGTTLDTIYKAVRSNYTSLGGIMTWDVSQARTSGLAKSIRTTLNSGKACSGGGGSGGTSSSGGSSSTGGGSSTGSSESSGEESSASIMAGSASLSVTVLNLAVSLSMTGLLSYVLF
;
A
#
# COMPACT_ATOMS: atom_id res chain seq x y z
N MET A 1 -17.10 -5.72 16.75
CA MET A 1 -16.39 -4.89 15.75
C MET A 1 -15.01 -5.49 15.51
N PHE A 2 -14.52 -5.45 14.28
CA PHE A 2 -13.36 -6.24 13.80
C PHE A 2 -11.98 -5.88 14.41
N PHE A 3 -11.88 -4.71 15.05
CA PHE A 3 -10.63 -4.14 15.59
C PHE A 3 -10.73 -3.89 17.10
N LYS A 4 -11.04 -4.94 17.87
CA LYS A 4 -11.30 -4.92 19.33
C LYS A 4 -12.55 -4.14 19.79
N GLY A 5 -13.35 -3.60 18.88
CA GLY A 5 -14.61 -2.97 19.24
C GLY A 5 -15.68 -3.98 19.67
N LYS A 6 -16.61 -3.55 20.53
CA LYS A 6 -17.74 -4.38 21.01
C LYS A 6 -18.97 -4.19 20.12
N SER A 7 -19.66 -5.28 19.80
CA SER A 7 -20.94 -5.31 19.05
C SER A 7 -21.56 -6.69 19.25
N ASP A 8 -22.89 -6.77 19.21
CA ASP A 8 -23.62 -8.05 19.22
C ASP A 8 -23.36 -8.86 17.95
N GLN A 9 -23.00 -8.19 16.86
CA GLN A 9 -22.59 -8.82 15.61
C GLN A 9 -21.06 -8.84 15.50
N ARG A 10 -20.51 -10.05 15.54
CA ARG A 10 -19.07 -10.33 15.37
C ARG A 10 -18.88 -11.47 14.36
N PRO A 11 -18.83 -11.17 13.04
CA PRO A 11 -18.73 -12.20 12.00
C PRO A 11 -17.50 -13.10 12.07
N PHE A 12 -16.44 -12.68 12.79
CA PHE A 12 -15.23 -13.47 13.02
C PHE A 12 -15.00 -13.74 14.52
N ASP A 13 -16.08 -13.77 15.32
CA ASP A 13 -16.03 -14.01 16.75
C ASP A 13 -14.99 -13.10 17.45
N ASP A 14 -14.06 -13.69 18.20
CA ASP A 14 -13.04 -12.99 18.98
C ASP A 14 -11.81 -12.55 18.18
N VAL A 15 -11.77 -12.83 16.87
CA VAL A 15 -10.65 -12.44 16.02
C VAL A 15 -10.47 -10.91 16.02
N VAL A 16 -9.21 -10.49 16.12
CA VAL A 16 -8.78 -9.10 15.99
C VAL A 16 -7.87 -8.98 14.78
N LEU A 17 -8.41 -8.40 13.71
CA LEU A 17 -7.70 -8.24 12.44
C LEU A 17 -6.48 -7.32 12.59
N ASP A 18 -5.48 -7.52 11.73
CA ASP A 18 -4.28 -6.67 11.69
C ASP A 18 -4.53 -5.38 10.92
N GLY A 19 -5.55 -5.32 10.07
CA GLY A 19 -5.81 -4.13 9.28
C GLY A 19 -7.00 -4.26 8.36
N ILE A 20 -7.15 -3.26 7.52
CA ILE A 20 -8.09 -3.23 6.40
C ILE A 20 -7.35 -3.01 5.08
N ASP A 21 -7.92 -3.54 4.01
CA ASP A 21 -7.56 -3.21 2.65
C ASP A 21 -8.78 -2.63 1.91
N LEU A 22 -8.59 -1.48 1.27
CA LEU A 22 -9.62 -0.84 0.43
C LEU A 22 -9.42 -1.26 -1.03
N ASP A 23 -10.24 -2.22 -1.45
CA ASP A 23 -10.27 -2.73 -2.82
C ASP A 23 -11.51 -2.17 -3.54
N ILE A 24 -11.37 -0.93 -4.02
CA ILE A 24 -12.47 -0.16 -4.62
C ILE A 24 -12.22 -0.02 -6.11
N GLU A 25 -12.97 -0.78 -6.91
CA GLU A 25 -12.80 -0.86 -8.36
C GLU A 25 -13.98 -0.27 -9.16
N GLY A 26 -14.94 0.35 -8.46
CA GLY A 26 -16.17 0.85 -9.06
C GLY A 26 -16.94 1.80 -8.16
N GLY A 27 -17.86 2.54 -8.75
CA GLY A 27 -18.70 3.52 -8.04
C GLY A 27 -17.99 4.85 -7.78
N GLY A 28 -18.39 5.55 -6.71
CA GLY A 28 -17.84 6.86 -6.35
C GLY A 28 -16.64 6.77 -5.40
N GLY A 29 -15.70 7.72 -5.51
CA GLY A 29 -14.51 7.83 -4.65
C GLY A 29 -14.71 8.55 -3.31
N THR A 30 -15.95 8.96 -3.00
CA THR A 30 -16.26 9.80 -1.83
C THR A 30 -16.26 9.00 -0.53
N GLY A 31 -15.72 9.59 0.54
CA GLY A 31 -15.85 9.06 1.90
C GLY A 31 -14.70 8.15 2.36
N TYR A 32 -13.95 7.53 1.44
CA TYR A 32 -12.85 6.63 1.80
C TYR A 32 -11.75 7.31 2.63
N ALA A 33 -11.40 8.56 2.32
CA ALA A 33 -10.43 9.31 3.12
C ALA A 33 -10.91 9.52 4.57
N ALA A 34 -12.16 9.93 4.74
CA ALA A 34 -12.78 10.13 6.05
C ALA A 34 -12.86 8.81 6.83
N PHE A 35 -13.21 7.72 6.15
CA PHE A 35 -13.23 6.37 6.71
C PHE A 35 -11.85 5.94 7.24
N ILE A 36 -10.80 6.09 6.43
CA ILE A 36 -9.41 5.80 6.84
C ILE A 36 -8.98 6.67 8.02
N ASN A 37 -9.27 7.97 7.99
CA ASN A 37 -8.90 8.89 9.06
C ASN A 37 -9.62 8.54 10.38
N GLN A 38 -10.90 8.16 10.31
CA GLN A 38 -11.65 7.70 11.48
C GLN A 38 -11.05 6.40 12.05
N LEU A 39 -10.77 5.40 11.22
CA LEU A 39 -10.11 4.16 11.67
C LEU A 39 -8.75 4.44 12.29
N ARG A 40 -7.95 5.32 11.69
CA ARG A 40 -6.64 5.69 12.20
C ARG A 40 -6.74 6.36 13.57
N SER A 41 -7.78 7.17 13.81
CA SER A 41 -8.03 7.74 15.14
C SER A 41 -8.23 6.65 16.21
N HIS A 42 -8.97 5.58 15.89
CA HIS A 42 -9.15 4.42 16.77
C HIS A 42 -7.84 3.65 16.95
N TYR A 43 -7.10 3.38 15.88
CA TYR A 43 -5.81 2.66 15.96
C TYR A 43 -4.77 3.41 16.79
N ASN A 44 -4.75 4.74 16.72
CA ASN A 44 -3.84 5.54 17.52
C ASN A 44 -4.18 5.49 19.02
N SER A 45 -5.42 5.16 19.39
CA SER A 45 -5.83 5.01 20.79
C SER A 45 -5.43 3.66 21.41
N ASP A 46 -5.23 2.62 20.60
CA ASP A 46 -4.78 1.31 21.06
C ASP A 46 -3.25 1.17 20.90
N LYS A 47 -2.53 1.25 22.03
CA LYS A 47 -1.06 1.12 22.05
C LYS A 47 -0.56 -0.33 22.08
N SER A 48 -1.46 -1.30 22.25
CA SER A 48 -1.08 -2.72 22.41
C SER A 48 -0.87 -3.46 21.10
N LYS A 49 -1.32 -2.90 19.96
CA LYS A 49 -1.21 -3.52 18.64
C LYS A 49 -1.00 -2.45 17.58
N LYS A 50 -0.13 -2.75 16.61
CA LYS A 50 -0.06 -1.97 15.37
C LYS A 50 -1.11 -2.48 14.41
N TYR A 51 -1.93 -1.57 13.89
CA TYR A 51 -2.89 -1.84 12.83
C TYR A 51 -2.39 -1.25 11.51
N TYR A 52 -2.74 -1.91 10.41
CA TYR A 52 -2.32 -1.56 9.07
C TYR A 52 -3.50 -1.09 8.23
N ILE A 53 -3.22 -0.15 7.33
CA ILE A 53 -4.17 0.30 6.32
C ILE A 53 -3.55 0.08 4.95
N ALA A 54 -4.28 -0.61 4.08
CA ALA A 54 -3.90 -0.84 2.71
C ALA A 54 -4.98 -0.40 1.72
N GLY A 55 -4.58 -0.30 0.46
CA GLY A 55 -5.50 -0.10 -0.66
C GLY A 55 -4.98 -0.77 -1.92
N ALA A 56 -5.90 -1.15 -2.80
CA ALA A 56 -5.61 -1.86 -4.04
C ALA A 56 -6.10 -1.06 -5.28
N PRO A 57 -5.49 0.12 -5.57
CA PRO A 57 -5.86 0.86 -6.77
C PRO A 57 -5.48 0.11 -8.04
N GLN A 58 -6.15 0.42 -9.14
CA GLN A 58 -5.75 -0.06 -10.46
C GLN A 58 -4.50 0.70 -10.95
N CYS A 59 -3.75 0.14 -11.92
CA CYS A 59 -2.54 0.80 -12.40
C CYS A 59 -2.73 2.17 -13.10
N PRO A 60 -3.87 2.51 -13.74
CA PRO A 60 -4.04 3.84 -14.32
C PRO A 60 -3.84 4.91 -13.26
N TYR A 61 -2.99 5.90 -13.56
CA TYR A 61 -2.64 6.95 -12.61
C TYR A 61 -3.10 8.33 -13.12
N PRO A 62 -3.82 9.13 -12.31
CA PRO A 62 -4.33 8.80 -10.98
C PRO A 62 -5.45 7.75 -11.03
N ASP A 63 -5.55 6.92 -9.98
CA ASP A 63 -6.64 5.95 -9.84
C ASP A 63 -7.98 6.68 -9.64
N SER A 64 -9.01 6.24 -10.37
CA SER A 64 -10.30 6.93 -10.44
C SER A 64 -11.16 6.79 -9.18
N TYR A 65 -10.96 5.74 -8.39
CA TYR A 65 -11.84 5.39 -7.27
C TYR A 65 -11.20 5.71 -5.93
N LEU A 66 -9.93 5.33 -5.76
CA LEU A 66 -9.17 5.44 -4.54
C LEU A 66 -8.15 6.60 -4.58
N GLY A 67 -7.87 7.20 -5.74
CA GLY A 67 -6.86 8.25 -5.90
C GLY A 67 -7.02 9.44 -4.93
N ALA A 68 -8.26 9.89 -4.69
CA ALA A 68 -8.53 10.96 -3.74
C ALA A 68 -8.17 10.56 -2.29
N ALA A 69 -8.51 9.33 -1.88
CA ALA A 69 -8.18 8.81 -0.55
C ALA A 69 -6.68 8.58 -0.37
N LEU A 70 -6.02 7.99 -1.37
CA LEU A 70 -4.58 7.79 -1.40
C LEU A 70 -3.81 9.10 -1.16
N ASN A 71 -4.28 10.21 -1.74
CA ASN A 71 -3.63 11.51 -1.59
C ASN A 71 -3.91 12.22 -0.26
N SER A 72 -4.93 11.82 0.50
CA SER A 72 -5.44 12.59 1.65
C SER A 72 -5.55 11.79 2.95
N ALA A 73 -5.24 10.49 2.94
CA ALA A 73 -5.35 9.61 4.10
C ALA A 73 -4.11 8.71 4.28
N TRP A 74 -3.99 8.10 5.45
CA TRP A 74 -2.82 7.28 5.81
C TRP A 74 -2.94 5.84 5.28
N PHE A 75 -2.04 5.47 4.36
CA PHE A 75 -1.85 4.09 3.89
C PHE A 75 -0.46 3.58 4.26
N ASP A 76 -0.38 2.37 4.80
CA ASP A 76 0.89 1.68 5.07
C ASP A 76 1.39 0.92 3.83
N MET A 77 0.46 0.35 3.05
CA MET A 77 0.75 -0.47 1.88
C MET A 77 -0.22 -0.15 0.75
N VAL A 78 0.24 -0.21 -0.50
CA VAL A 78 -0.61 -0.06 -1.68
C VAL A 78 -0.31 -1.20 -2.65
N PHE A 79 -1.33 -2.01 -2.95
CA PHE A 79 -1.26 -3.17 -3.83
C PHE A 79 -1.76 -2.79 -5.23
N VAL A 80 -0.94 -2.04 -5.97
CA VAL A 80 -1.35 -1.55 -7.30
C VAL A 80 -1.60 -2.74 -8.22
N GLN A 81 -2.81 -2.83 -8.77
CA GLN A 81 -3.22 -3.90 -9.66
C GLN A 81 -2.65 -3.65 -11.07
N PHE A 82 -1.50 -4.23 -11.37
CA PHE A 82 -0.84 -4.13 -12.68
C PHE A 82 -1.38 -5.19 -13.67
N TYR A 83 -2.70 -5.24 -13.83
CA TYR A 83 -3.41 -6.13 -14.73
C TYR A 83 -4.76 -5.53 -15.16
N ASN A 84 -5.43 -6.15 -16.13
CA ASN A 84 -6.69 -5.67 -16.72
C ASN A 84 -6.67 -4.24 -17.31
N ASN A 85 -5.48 -3.67 -17.52
CA ASN A 85 -5.30 -2.27 -17.93
C ASN A 85 -4.07 -2.10 -18.84
N TYR A 86 -4.00 -0.95 -19.53
CA TYR A 86 -2.91 -0.63 -20.47
C TYR A 86 -1.53 -0.46 -19.82
N CYS A 87 -1.47 -0.42 -18.49
CA CYS A 87 -0.28 -0.20 -17.69
C CYS A 87 0.18 -1.43 -16.90
N GLY A 88 -0.32 -2.61 -17.28
CA GLY A 88 -0.04 -3.87 -16.61
C GLY A 88 1.43 -4.32 -16.65
N VAL A 89 1.75 -5.32 -15.84
CA VAL A 89 3.10 -5.89 -15.74
C VAL A 89 3.55 -6.54 -17.05
N ASP A 90 2.60 -7.03 -17.85
CA ASP A 90 2.82 -7.56 -19.20
C ASP A 90 3.25 -6.50 -20.22
N LYS A 91 3.20 -5.20 -19.85
CA LYS A 91 3.64 -4.08 -20.68
C LYS A 91 5.05 -3.59 -20.36
N TYR A 92 5.79 -4.29 -19.50
CA TYR A 92 7.15 -3.91 -19.16
C TYR A 92 8.11 -3.98 -20.37
N PRO A 93 9.02 -3.00 -20.56
CA PRO A 93 9.18 -1.80 -19.72
C PRO A 93 8.29 -0.63 -20.15
N ALA A 94 7.87 -0.54 -21.41
CA ALA A 94 7.38 0.70 -21.99
C ALA A 94 5.99 1.15 -21.49
N GLY A 95 5.10 0.23 -21.13
CA GLY A 95 3.77 0.55 -20.61
C GLY A 95 3.62 0.34 -19.11
N PHE A 96 4.56 -0.35 -18.45
CA PHE A 96 4.49 -0.62 -17.02
C PHE A 96 4.85 0.62 -16.19
N ASN A 97 3.85 1.20 -15.50
CA ASN A 97 3.96 2.54 -14.93
C ASN A 97 4.28 2.58 -13.42
N TYR A 98 5.04 1.61 -12.90
CA TYR A 98 5.43 1.60 -11.48
C TYR A 98 6.12 2.89 -11.02
N GLY A 99 6.85 3.56 -11.91
CA GLY A 99 7.49 4.85 -11.63
C GLY A 99 6.53 5.97 -11.21
N ASP A 100 5.30 5.97 -11.72
CA ASP A 100 4.26 6.94 -11.32
C ASP A 100 3.85 6.71 -9.86
N TRP A 101 3.67 5.45 -9.50
CA TRP A 101 3.31 5.02 -8.15
C TRP A 101 4.45 5.24 -7.14
N ASP A 102 5.71 5.02 -7.53
CA ASP A 102 6.87 5.39 -6.71
C ASP A 102 6.95 6.92 -6.50
N SER A 103 6.70 7.69 -7.56
CA SER A 103 6.66 9.16 -7.49
C SER A 103 5.56 9.64 -6.55
N TRP A 104 4.36 9.05 -6.63
CA TRP A 104 3.27 9.30 -5.70
C TRP A 104 3.65 8.98 -4.25
N ALA A 105 4.24 7.81 -4.01
CA ALA A 105 4.63 7.37 -2.66
C ALA A 105 5.58 8.36 -1.99
N LYS A 106 6.54 8.90 -2.75
CA LYS A 106 7.53 9.87 -2.26
C LYS A 106 6.95 11.27 -2.10
N THR A 107 6.16 11.74 -3.06
CA THR A 107 5.80 13.15 -3.15
C THR A 107 4.42 13.46 -2.56
N LYS A 108 3.43 12.59 -2.74
CA LYS A 108 2.02 12.88 -2.41
C LYS A 108 1.47 12.13 -1.21
N SER A 109 1.88 10.87 -0.98
CA SER A 109 1.36 10.06 0.14
C SER A 109 1.48 10.79 1.48
N ALA A 110 0.43 10.70 2.31
CA ALA A 110 0.45 11.19 3.70
C ALA A 110 1.45 10.41 4.56
N ASN A 111 1.64 9.12 4.27
CA ASN A 111 2.67 8.29 4.88
C ASN A 111 3.89 8.19 3.96
N LYS A 112 4.98 8.90 4.30
CA LYS A 112 6.23 8.87 3.51
C LYS A 112 6.98 7.54 3.54
N ASN A 113 6.55 6.61 4.39
CA ASN A 113 7.06 5.24 4.47
C ASN A 113 6.12 4.21 3.81
N VAL A 114 5.10 4.66 3.08
CA VAL A 114 4.18 3.76 2.36
C VAL A 114 4.97 2.83 1.43
N ARG A 115 4.55 1.57 1.37
CA ARG A 115 5.16 0.56 0.50
C ARG A 115 4.24 0.25 -0.69
N VAL A 116 4.77 0.32 -1.90
CA VAL A 116 4.03 0.01 -3.13
C VAL A 116 4.38 -1.41 -3.58
N PHE A 117 3.36 -2.23 -3.84
CA PHE A 117 3.52 -3.63 -4.24
C PHE A 117 3.10 -3.80 -5.70
N ILE A 118 3.75 -4.74 -6.39
CA ILE A 118 3.39 -5.15 -7.75
C ILE A 118 2.25 -6.18 -7.65
N GLY A 119 1.03 -5.78 -7.93
CA GLY A 119 -0.12 -6.69 -8.03
C GLY A 119 -0.15 -7.42 -9.37
N VAL A 120 -0.20 -8.75 -9.35
CA VAL A 120 -0.18 -9.60 -10.54
C VAL A 120 -1.26 -10.70 -10.52
N PRO A 121 -1.77 -11.14 -11.68
CA PRO A 121 -2.67 -12.28 -11.73
C PRO A 121 -1.96 -13.58 -11.33
N GLY A 122 -2.62 -14.42 -10.54
CA GLY A 122 -2.10 -15.68 -10.02
C GLY A 122 -1.95 -16.76 -11.08
N ALA A 123 -2.75 -16.68 -12.15
CA ALA A 123 -2.73 -17.59 -13.29
C ALA A 123 -3.20 -16.85 -14.55
N PRO A 124 -3.00 -17.40 -15.76
CA PRO A 124 -3.54 -16.81 -17.00
C PRO A 124 -5.06 -16.59 -16.97
N SER A 125 -5.79 -17.42 -16.21
CA SER A 125 -7.25 -17.35 -16.03
C SER A 125 -7.72 -16.38 -14.96
N ALA A 126 -6.81 -15.82 -14.15
CA ALA A 126 -7.19 -15.02 -12.98
C ALA A 126 -7.57 -13.56 -13.35
N ALA A 127 -7.18 -13.11 -14.54
CA ALA A 127 -7.45 -11.76 -15.04
C ALA A 127 -7.66 -11.81 -16.56
N SER A 128 -8.29 -10.79 -17.13
CA SER A 128 -8.49 -10.67 -18.59
C SER A 128 -7.19 -10.36 -19.32
N SER A 129 -6.24 -9.68 -18.67
CA SER A 129 -4.91 -9.39 -19.19
C SER A 129 -3.91 -9.15 -18.05
N GLY A 130 -2.61 -9.11 -18.35
CA GLY A 130 -1.57 -8.77 -17.36
C GLY A 130 -0.87 -9.95 -16.70
N TYR A 131 -1.21 -11.21 -17.02
CA TYR A 131 -0.46 -12.35 -16.52
C TYR A 131 0.93 -12.42 -17.16
N VAL A 132 1.94 -12.67 -16.33
CA VAL A 132 3.30 -13.03 -16.74
C VAL A 132 3.74 -14.27 -15.94
N ASP A 133 4.59 -15.10 -16.53
CA ASP A 133 5.12 -16.27 -15.81
C ASP A 133 6.10 -15.87 -14.69
N GLY A 134 6.46 -16.84 -13.84
CA GLY A 134 7.34 -16.58 -12.69
C GLY A 134 8.74 -16.08 -13.06
N THR A 135 9.29 -16.49 -14.20
CA THR A 135 10.63 -16.08 -14.65
C THR A 135 10.62 -14.64 -15.14
N THR A 136 9.58 -14.27 -15.89
CA THR A 136 9.34 -12.91 -16.36
C THR A 136 9.08 -11.98 -15.16
N LEU A 137 8.25 -12.42 -14.21
CA LEU A 137 7.98 -11.68 -12.98
C LEU A 137 9.24 -11.46 -12.14
N ASP A 138 10.11 -12.46 -12.00
CA ASP A 138 11.39 -12.35 -11.29
C ASP A 138 12.30 -11.28 -11.92
N THR A 139 12.36 -11.25 -13.26
CA THR A 139 13.14 -10.27 -14.01
C THR A 139 12.62 -8.85 -13.77
N ILE A 140 11.30 -8.66 -13.89
CA ILE A 140 10.66 -7.35 -13.68
C ILE A 140 10.84 -6.91 -12.22
N TYR A 141 10.58 -7.80 -11.25
CA TYR A 141 10.73 -7.49 -9.82
C TYR A 141 12.14 -7.04 -9.47
N LYS A 142 13.18 -7.71 -9.98
CA LYS A 142 14.57 -7.31 -9.76
C LYS A 142 14.88 -5.94 -10.32
N ALA A 143 14.38 -5.62 -11.52
CA ALA A 143 14.56 -4.30 -12.13
C ALA A 143 13.82 -3.20 -11.36
N VAL A 144 12.59 -3.45 -10.89
CA VAL A 144 11.85 -2.51 -10.04
C VAL A 144 12.59 -2.29 -8.73
N ARG A 145 13.05 -3.38 -8.10
CA ARG A 145 13.78 -3.34 -6.83
C ARG A 145 15.09 -2.56 -6.92
N SER A 146 15.79 -2.60 -8.06
CA SER A 146 17.02 -1.83 -8.25
C SER A 146 16.75 -0.33 -8.46
N ASN A 147 15.59 0.03 -9.03
CA ASN A 147 15.29 1.40 -9.41
C ASN A 147 14.44 2.17 -8.38
N TYR A 148 13.61 1.47 -7.59
CA TYR A 148 12.59 2.09 -6.75
C TYR A 148 12.64 1.61 -5.30
N THR A 149 12.88 2.56 -4.38
CA THR A 149 12.99 2.28 -2.94
C THR A 149 11.64 2.08 -2.25
N SER A 150 10.53 2.49 -2.87
CA SER A 150 9.16 2.30 -2.35
C SER A 150 8.68 0.84 -2.41
N LEU A 151 9.38 -0.05 -3.13
CA LEU A 151 8.93 -1.42 -3.41
C LEU A 151 8.72 -2.29 -2.16
N GLY A 152 7.47 -2.56 -1.83
CA GLY A 152 7.06 -3.44 -0.74
C GLY A 152 7.17 -4.93 -1.03
N GLY A 153 6.96 -5.33 -2.28
CA GLY A 153 6.91 -6.75 -2.65
C GLY A 153 5.97 -7.00 -3.83
N ILE A 154 5.40 -8.21 -3.86
CA ILE A 154 4.45 -8.67 -4.88
C ILE A 154 3.13 -9.03 -4.16
N MET A 155 2.00 -8.61 -4.73
CA MET A 155 0.65 -9.07 -4.38
C MET A 155 0.13 -9.94 -5.52
N THR A 156 -0.68 -10.96 -5.23
CA THR A 156 -1.24 -11.82 -6.28
C THR A 156 -2.75 -11.98 -6.15
N TRP A 157 -3.44 -11.81 -7.28
CA TRP A 157 -4.87 -12.08 -7.43
C TRP A 157 -5.07 -13.39 -8.20
N ASP A 158 -5.48 -14.51 -7.60
CA ASP A 158 -5.66 -14.75 -6.17
C ASP A 158 -4.84 -15.96 -5.70
N VAL A 159 -4.88 -16.24 -4.40
CA VAL A 159 -4.11 -17.33 -3.78
C VAL A 159 -4.43 -18.72 -4.36
N SER A 160 -5.68 -19.01 -4.72
CA SER A 160 -6.10 -20.31 -5.26
C SER A 160 -5.49 -20.54 -6.65
N GLN A 161 -5.51 -19.51 -7.48
CA GLN A 161 -4.95 -19.50 -8.83
C GLN A 161 -3.41 -19.56 -8.77
N ALA A 162 -2.79 -18.72 -7.93
CA ALA A 162 -1.34 -18.64 -7.78
C ALA A 162 -0.71 -19.93 -7.22
N ARG A 163 -1.41 -20.64 -6.35
CA ARG A 163 -0.97 -21.97 -5.87
C ARG A 163 -1.04 -23.01 -6.97
N THR A 164 -2.15 -23.04 -7.71
CA THR A 164 -2.40 -24.05 -8.75
C THR A 164 -1.47 -23.87 -9.95
N SER A 165 -1.19 -22.63 -10.37
CA SER A 165 -0.27 -22.33 -11.48
C SER A 165 1.21 -22.52 -11.11
N GLY A 166 1.53 -22.58 -9.82
CA GLY A 166 2.89 -22.57 -9.31
C GLY A 166 3.50 -21.17 -9.16
N LEU A 167 2.79 -20.09 -9.53
CA LEU A 167 3.28 -18.72 -9.41
C LEU A 167 3.64 -18.34 -7.97
N ALA A 168 2.87 -18.81 -6.97
CA ALA A 168 3.15 -18.57 -5.56
C ALA A 168 4.54 -19.10 -5.15
N LYS A 169 4.96 -20.25 -5.69
CA LYS A 169 6.30 -20.81 -5.45
C LYS A 169 7.39 -19.98 -6.12
N SER A 170 7.13 -19.46 -7.31
CA SER A 170 8.05 -18.57 -8.03
C SER A 170 8.23 -17.26 -7.28
N ILE A 171 7.13 -16.61 -6.86
CA ILE A 171 7.17 -15.38 -6.04
C ILE A 171 8.00 -15.61 -4.78
N ARG A 172 7.76 -16.71 -4.05
CA ARG A 172 8.55 -17.03 -2.85
C ARG A 172 10.05 -17.13 -3.15
N THR A 173 10.41 -17.78 -4.25
CA THR A 173 11.82 -17.93 -4.67
C THR A 173 12.43 -16.57 -4.99
N THR A 174 11.72 -15.73 -5.77
CA THR A 174 12.13 -14.37 -6.10
C THR A 174 12.39 -13.53 -4.86
N LEU A 175 11.45 -13.51 -3.91
CA LEU A 175 11.56 -12.70 -2.70
C LEU A 175 12.69 -13.19 -1.77
N ASN A 176 12.90 -14.50 -1.65
CA ASN A 176 13.97 -15.08 -0.84
C ASN A 176 15.37 -14.92 -1.45
N SER A 177 15.46 -14.80 -2.77
CA SER A 177 16.74 -14.60 -3.47
C SER A 177 17.32 -13.20 -3.26
N GLY A 178 16.48 -12.25 -2.88
CA GLY A 178 16.93 -10.93 -2.45
C GLY A 178 17.53 -11.04 -1.05
N LYS A 179 18.83 -10.77 -0.90
CA LYS A 179 19.56 -10.78 0.39
C LYS A 179 18.68 -10.35 1.57
N ALA A 180 18.74 -11.12 2.66
CA ALA A 180 18.10 -10.79 3.94
C ALA A 180 18.32 -9.33 4.30
N CYS A 181 17.27 -8.64 4.75
CA CYS A 181 17.40 -7.33 5.36
C CYS A 181 18.46 -7.43 6.47
N SER A 182 19.59 -6.75 6.30
CA SER A 182 20.61 -6.65 7.33
C SER A 182 20.01 -5.83 8.46
N GLY A 183 19.34 -6.49 9.41
CA GLY A 183 18.92 -5.88 10.66
C GLY A 183 20.17 -5.44 11.41
N GLY A 184 20.44 -4.14 11.40
CA GLY A 184 21.46 -3.52 12.23
C GLY A 184 21.06 -3.66 13.69
N GLY A 185 21.41 -4.77 14.31
CA GLY A 185 21.51 -4.90 15.76
C GLY A 185 22.81 -4.25 16.21
N GLY A 186 22.72 -2.97 16.60
CA GLY A 186 23.83 -2.20 17.15
C GLY A 186 23.30 -1.27 18.23
N SER A 187 23.36 -1.76 19.47
CA SER A 187 22.96 -1.10 20.71
C SER A 187 23.84 0.12 21.03
N GLY A 188 23.19 1.17 21.57
CA GLY A 188 23.69 2.03 22.65
C GLY A 188 25.05 2.71 22.51
N GLY A 189 25.04 4.04 22.37
CA GLY A 189 26.21 4.89 22.52
C GLY A 189 25.85 6.37 22.68
N THR A 190 25.39 6.74 23.88
CA THR A 190 25.27 8.12 24.37
C THR A 190 26.64 8.78 24.45
N SER A 191 26.79 10.03 23.99
CA SER A 191 27.27 11.18 24.79
C SER A 191 27.65 12.40 23.93
N SER A 192 26.92 13.49 24.20
CA SER A 192 27.32 14.91 24.33
C SER A 192 28.67 15.42 23.78
N SER A 193 28.64 16.56 23.08
CA SER A 193 28.93 17.90 23.64
C SER A 193 29.45 18.87 22.57
N GLY A 194 29.25 20.18 22.81
CA GLY A 194 30.07 21.24 22.21
C GLY A 194 29.31 22.22 21.32
N GLY A 195 28.85 23.33 21.90
CA GLY A 195 28.31 24.47 21.16
C GLY A 195 29.40 25.45 20.68
N SER A 196 29.03 26.31 19.73
CA SER A 196 29.34 27.74 19.76
C SER A 196 28.63 28.51 18.65
N SER A 197 28.34 29.75 19.01
CA SER A 197 27.63 30.85 18.36
C SER A 197 28.26 31.40 17.07
N SER A 198 27.43 32.01 16.19
CA SER A 198 27.55 33.44 15.83
C SER A 198 26.45 33.91 14.85
N THR A 199 25.71 34.92 15.33
CA THR A 199 25.24 36.17 14.67
C THR A 199 25.03 36.28 13.16
N GLY A 200 23.87 36.87 12.79
CA GLY A 200 23.84 38.00 11.85
C GLY A 200 22.65 38.11 10.86
N GLY A 201 21.68 38.98 11.18
CA GLY A 201 21.18 40.00 10.22
C GLY A 201 19.96 39.71 9.32
N GLY A 202 18.80 40.26 9.71
CA GLY A 202 18.09 41.31 8.94
C GLY A 202 17.03 40.95 7.88
N SER A 203 15.77 41.36 8.17
CA SER A 203 14.69 41.94 7.30
C SER A 203 14.25 41.24 5.99
N SER A 204 13.01 41.31 5.49
CA SER A 204 11.69 41.77 5.93
C SER A 204 10.68 41.48 4.78
N THR A 205 9.41 41.24 5.13
CA THR A 205 8.16 41.53 4.38
C THR A 205 7.83 40.87 3.03
N GLY A 206 6.57 40.39 2.92
CA GLY A 206 5.87 40.18 1.66
C GLY A 206 4.65 39.26 1.77
N SER A 207 3.55 39.74 2.35
CA SER A 207 2.25 39.06 2.37
C SER A 207 1.49 39.26 1.05
N SER A 208 0.71 38.28 0.60
CA SER A 208 -0.51 38.50 -0.19
C SER A 208 -1.42 37.27 -0.16
N GLU A 209 -2.64 37.49 0.32
CA GLU A 209 -3.81 36.61 0.27
C GLU A 209 -4.60 36.82 -1.03
N SER A 210 -5.34 35.79 -1.45
CA SER A 210 -6.62 35.82 -2.21
C SER A 210 -6.96 34.34 -2.55
N SER A 211 -8.00 33.64 -2.10
CA SER A 211 -9.46 33.82 -1.91
C SER A 211 -10.34 33.56 -3.15
N GLY A 212 -11.21 32.53 -3.04
CA GLY A 212 -12.48 32.33 -3.77
C GLY A 212 -12.40 31.67 -5.16
N GLU A 213 -13.31 30.80 -5.64
CA GLU A 213 -14.66 30.40 -5.22
C GLU A 213 -15.05 29.02 -5.82
N GLU A 214 -16.05 28.39 -5.19
CA GLU A 214 -16.76 27.17 -5.55
C GLU A 214 -17.62 27.29 -6.83
N SER A 215 -18.00 26.14 -7.42
CA SER A 215 -19.38 25.90 -7.92
C SER A 215 -19.68 24.42 -8.24
N SER A 216 -20.69 23.93 -7.53
CA SER A 216 -21.59 22.76 -7.60
C SER A 216 -21.84 22.00 -8.92
N ALA A 217 -21.95 20.65 -8.82
CA ALA A 217 -22.92 19.84 -9.58
C ALA A 217 -23.21 18.45 -8.94
N SER A 218 -24.48 18.29 -8.53
CA SER A 218 -25.37 17.12 -8.43
C SER A 218 -24.83 15.67 -8.35
N ILE A 219 -25.16 14.99 -7.26
CA ILE A 219 -24.89 13.57 -6.97
C ILE A 219 -26.04 12.69 -7.49
N MET A 220 -25.73 11.71 -8.34
CA MET A 220 -26.56 10.51 -8.55
C MET A 220 -25.91 9.35 -7.80
N ALA A 221 -26.63 8.79 -6.82
CA ALA A 221 -26.16 7.69 -5.99
C ALA A 221 -26.17 6.37 -6.79
N GLY A 222 -25.02 6.00 -7.34
CA GLY A 222 -24.74 4.62 -7.76
C GLY A 222 -24.24 3.84 -6.55
N SER A 223 -24.87 2.72 -6.23
CA SER A 223 -24.42 1.80 -5.17
C SER A 223 -23.02 1.27 -5.51
N ALA A 224 -21.99 1.84 -4.88
CA ALA A 224 -20.65 1.29 -4.87
C ALA A 224 -20.66 0.03 -4.01
N SER A 225 -20.26 -1.10 -4.57
CA SER A 225 -19.97 -2.30 -3.80
C SER A 225 -18.66 -2.05 -3.05
N LEU A 226 -18.75 -1.82 -1.74
CA LEU A 226 -17.59 -1.75 -0.86
C LEU A 226 -17.04 -3.18 -0.70
N SER A 227 -15.95 -3.54 -1.38
CA SER A 227 -15.17 -4.70 -0.99
C SER A 227 -14.12 -4.24 0.01
N VAL A 228 -14.27 -4.63 1.27
CA VAL A 228 -13.22 -4.47 2.28
C VAL A 228 -12.55 -5.82 2.43
N THR A 229 -11.35 -5.95 1.88
CA THR A 229 -10.57 -7.18 1.99
C THR A 229 -9.76 -7.16 3.28
N VAL A 230 -9.68 -8.31 3.95
CA VAL A 230 -9.14 -8.43 5.30
C VAL A 230 -7.65 -8.69 5.24
N LEU A 231 -6.84 -7.79 5.83
CA LEU A 231 -5.41 -8.00 5.96
C LEU A 231 -5.11 -8.79 7.25
N ASN A 232 -4.56 -10.01 7.10
CA ASN A 232 -3.86 -10.71 8.19
C ASN A 232 -2.36 -10.68 7.87
N LEU A 233 -1.59 -9.93 8.65
CA LEU A 233 -0.14 -9.80 8.50
C LEU A 233 0.54 -10.48 9.69
N ALA A 234 0.74 -11.79 9.59
CA ALA A 234 1.55 -12.52 10.56
C ALA A 234 3.04 -12.15 10.37
N VAL A 235 3.56 -11.28 11.25
CA VAL A 235 5.01 -11.09 11.44
C VAL A 235 5.41 -11.83 12.71
N SER A 236 6.06 -12.99 12.56
CA SER A 236 6.68 -13.71 13.68
C SER A 236 8.20 -13.66 13.51
N LEU A 237 8.89 -12.98 14.43
CA LEU A 237 10.33 -13.17 14.61
C LEU A 237 10.54 -14.42 15.48
N SER A 238 10.88 -15.54 14.83
CA SER A 238 11.49 -16.70 15.47
C SER A 238 12.39 -17.42 14.46
N MET A 239 13.57 -17.87 14.90
CA MET A 239 14.63 -18.51 14.11
C MET A 239 14.27 -19.91 13.56
N THR A 240 12.99 -20.18 13.31
CA THR A 240 12.55 -21.36 12.56
C THR A 240 11.50 -20.89 11.57
N GLY A 241 11.78 -21.08 10.28
CA GLY A 241 11.02 -20.50 9.18
C GLY A 241 9.52 -20.71 9.32
N LEU A 242 8.81 -19.61 9.58
CA LEU A 242 7.37 -19.53 9.45
C LEU A 242 7.00 -18.34 8.56
N LEU A 243 6.06 -18.65 7.68
CA LEU A 243 5.49 -17.90 6.58
C LEU A 243 4.97 -16.51 7.01
N SER A 244 5.34 -15.47 6.26
CA SER A 244 4.52 -14.27 6.13
C SER A 244 3.90 -14.29 4.74
N TYR A 245 2.63 -14.69 4.66
CA TYR A 245 1.79 -14.42 3.50
C TYR A 245 1.02 -13.13 3.81
N VAL A 246 1.08 -12.15 2.90
CA VAL A 246 0.01 -11.16 2.82
C VAL A 246 -1.12 -11.88 2.08
N LEU A 247 -2.11 -12.32 2.84
CA LEU A 247 -3.26 -13.08 2.33
C LEU A 247 -4.29 -12.06 1.81
N PHE A 248 -4.62 -12.16 0.53
CA PHE A 248 -5.81 -11.60 -0.11
C PHE A 248 -6.56 -12.75 -0.77
#